data_AF-A0A2H6AIB1-F1
#
_entry.id   AF-A0A2H6AIB1-F1
#
_cell.length_a   1.000
_cell.length_b   1.000
_cell.length_c   1.000
_cell.angle_alpha   90.00
_cell.angle_beta   90.00
_cell.angle_gamma   90.00
#
_symmetry.space_group_name_H-M   'P 1'
#
loop_
_entity.id
_entity.type
_entity.pdbx_description
1 polymer ?
#
loop_
_entity_poly.entity_id
_entity_poly.type
_entity_poly.pdbx_seq_one_letter_code
_entity_poly.pdbx_strand_id
1 'polypeptide(L)'
;MANHAAWLDPFWLGKVIPRRLTPMMTSDFYDLPGLYWLMRYVLRVIRVEEAHARREAPELQEAVARLDAGECLVIFPEGRLRRDENRPLSPFQRGIWVILQQRPQTPVVPCWIEGNWGSFFSWKNGPPMKNKSFDWCRQITVVIGEPTRVPAEILADHRATRRYLEQAVLSLRCKLDGSGAATPNANTPMTLPDDAATNALTDRPLHRTPPSNTSSPPDDVSRDARD
;
A
#
# COMPACT_ATOMS: atom_id res chain seq x y z
N MET A 1 11.22 -0.85 5.98
CA MET A 1 10.02 -0.68 5.14
C MET A 1 10.06 -1.69 4.02
N ALA A 2 8.93 -2.31 3.66
CA ALA A 2 8.92 -3.40 2.69
C ALA A 2 7.69 -3.36 1.77
N ASN A 3 7.74 -4.10 0.65
CA ASN A 3 6.57 -4.43 -0.15
C ASN A 3 5.61 -5.35 0.62
N HIS A 4 4.33 -5.35 0.24
CA HIS A 4 3.30 -6.13 0.91
C HIS A 4 2.47 -6.98 -0.05
N ALA A 5 2.68 -8.29 -0.05
CA ALA A 5 1.96 -9.22 -0.92
C ALA A 5 1.18 -10.32 -0.17
N ALA A 6 1.48 -10.58 1.09
CA ALA A 6 0.76 -11.56 1.92
C ALA A 6 0.67 -11.13 3.39
N TRP A 7 -0.33 -11.62 4.12
CA TRP A 7 -0.51 -11.30 5.54
C TRP A 7 0.70 -11.67 6.43
N LEU A 8 1.50 -12.66 6.02
CA LEU A 8 2.64 -13.11 6.81
C LEU A 8 3.93 -12.30 6.62
N ASP A 9 3.93 -11.29 5.76
CA ASP A 9 5.10 -10.44 5.49
C ASP A 9 5.81 -9.87 6.73
N PRO A 10 5.10 -9.33 7.75
CA PRO A 10 5.73 -8.86 8.98
C PRO A 10 6.47 -9.97 9.74
N PHE A 11 6.00 -11.21 9.69
CA PHE A 11 6.66 -12.34 10.36
C PHE A 11 7.97 -12.70 9.69
N TRP A 12 8.04 -12.64 8.35
CA TRP A 12 9.27 -12.88 7.62
C TRP A 12 10.34 -11.85 7.96
N LEU A 13 9.96 -10.57 8.09
CA LEU A 13 10.86 -9.52 8.58
C LEU A 13 11.31 -9.78 10.02
N GLY A 14 10.39 -10.15 10.92
CA GLY A 14 10.72 -10.49 12.31
C GLY A 14 11.66 -11.68 12.46
N LYS A 15 11.65 -12.62 11.50
CA LYS A 15 12.55 -13.77 11.48
C LYS A 15 13.98 -13.39 11.12
N VAL A 16 14.18 -12.44 10.22
CA VAL A 16 15.51 -12.10 9.67
C VAL A 16 16.14 -10.86 10.32
N ILE A 17 15.34 -9.97 10.91
CA ILE A 17 15.85 -8.77 11.58
C ILE A 17 16.07 -9.08 13.06
N PRO A 18 17.29 -8.97 13.60
CA PRO A 18 17.63 -9.35 14.98
C PRO A 18 17.18 -8.31 16.03
N ARG A 19 16.21 -7.45 15.70
CA ARG A 19 15.66 -6.42 16.59
C ARG A 19 14.17 -6.64 16.76
N ARG A 20 13.66 -6.27 17.94
CA ARG A 20 12.22 -6.22 18.17
C ARG A 20 11.59 -5.23 17.20
N LEU A 21 10.62 -5.70 16.43
CA LEU A 21 9.91 -4.94 15.42
C LEU A 21 8.54 -4.53 15.95
N THR A 22 8.17 -3.29 15.67
CA THR A 22 6.86 -2.71 15.95
C THR A 22 6.17 -2.49 14.61
N PRO A 23 5.31 -3.41 14.12
CA PRO A 23 4.64 -3.22 12.84
C PRO A 23 3.46 -2.26 12.94
N MET A 24 3.21 -1.51 11.86
CA MET A 24 1.97 -0.76 11.65
C MET A 24 1.05 -1.56 10.75
N MET A 25 -0.19 -1.82 11.20
CA MET A 25 -1.15 -2.66 10.49
C MET A 25 -2.54 -2.04 10.49
N THR A 26 -3.29 -2.24 9.40
CA THR A 26 -4.69 -1.82 9.34
C THR A 26 -5.57 -2.66 10.28
N SER A 27 -6.67 -2.08 10.73
CA SER A 27 -7.66 -2.71 11.62
C SER A 27 -8.15 -4.07 11.10
N ASP A 28 -8.36 -4.20 9.80
CA ASP A 28 -8.86 -5.42 9.16
C ASP A 28 -7.99 -6.66 9.43
N PHE A 29 -6.67 -6.48 9.55
CA PHE A 29 -5.76 -7.57 9.90
C PHE A 29 -5.56 -7.71 11.41
N TYR A 30 -5.51 -6.59 12.12
CA TYR A 30 -5.33 -6.57 13.57
C TYR A 30 -6.48 -7.27 14.32
N ASP A 31 -7.70 -7.15 13.80
CA ASP A 31 -8.93 -7.64 14.42
C ASP A 31 -9.27 -9.10 14.04
N LEU A 32 -8.35 -9.85 13.39
CA LEU A 32 -8.57 -11.27 13.11
C LEU A 32 -8.71 -12.09 14.43
N PRO A 33 -9.74 -12.95 14.54
CA PRO A 33 -9.95 -13.80 15.72
C PRO A 33 -8.72 -14.67 16.03
N GLY A 34 -8.27 -14.66 17.29
CA GLY A 34 -7.15 -15.46 17.77
C GLY A 34 -5.77 -14.81 17.63
N LEU A 35 -5.62 -13.74 16.85
CA LEU A 35 -4.34 -13.05 16.66
C LEU A 35 -4.21 -11.77 17.49
N TYR A 36 -5.32 -11.25 18.00
CA TYR A 36 -5.38 -10.02 18.81
C TYR A 36 -4.37 -10.02 19.98
N TRP A 37 -4.30 -11.12 20.76
CA TRP A 37 -3.36 -11.22 21.89
C TRP A 37 -1.89 -11.12 21.43
N LEU A 38 -1.55 -11.83 20.36
CA LEU A 38 -0.21 -11.80 19.78
C LEU A 38 0.13 -10.39 19.26
N MET A 39 -0.79 -9.78 18.51
CA MET A 39 -0.60 -8.46 17.92
C MET A 39 -0.46 -7.37 18.98
N ARG A 40 -1.29 -7.41 20.02
CA ARG A 40 -1.29 -6.42 21.10
C ARG A 40 -0.11 -6.56 22.06
N TYR A 41 0.12 -7.78 22.57
CA TYR A 41 1.03 -7.98 23.71
C TYR A 41 2.43 -8.43 23.31
N VAL A 42 2.57 -9.11 22.17
CA VAL A 42 3.87 -9.64 21.72
C VAL A 42 4.51 -8.73 20.68
N LEU A 43 3.74 -8.31 19.68
CA LEU A 43 4.24 -7.49 18.56
C LEU A 43 4.08 -5.98 18.79
N ARG A 44 3.32 -5.55 19.82
CA ARG A 44 3.06 -4.13 20.17
C ARG A 44 2.62 -3.28 18.96
N VAL A 45 1.83 -3.89 18.07
CA VAL A 45 1.41 -3.34 16.78
C VAL A 45 0.72 -2.00 16.96
N ILE A 46 1.06 -1.04 16.10
CA ILE A 46 0.33 0.22 15.99
C ILE A 46 -0.86 -0.03 15.07
N ARG A 47 -2.08 0.07 15.62
CA ARG A 47 -3.32 -0.12 14.86
C ARG A 47 -3.59 1.13 14.04
N VAL A 48 -3.59 0.98 12.73
CA VAL A 48 -3.99 1.99 11.76
C VAL A 48 -5.46 1.75 11.44
N GLU A 49 -6.33 2.71 11.70
CA GLU A 49 -7.76 2.50 11.45
C GLU A 49 -8.08 2.78 9.98
N GLU A 50 -8.80 1.85 9.34
CA GLU A 50 -9.17 1.99 7.94
C GLU A 50 -10.38 2.94 7.82
N ALA A 51 -10.10 4.23 7.66
CA ALA A 51 -11.15 5.24 7.48
C ALA A 51 -10.82 6.12 6.27
N HIS A 52 -11.79 6.27 5.37
CA HIS A 52 -11.62 6.92 4.06
C HIS A 52 -11.30 8.43 4.11
N ALA A 53 -11.46 9.09 5.25
CA ALA A 53 -10.99 10.45 5.47
C ALA A 53 -10.95 10.74 6.98
N ARG A 54 -9.75 10.85 7.56
CA ARG A 54 -9.58 11.42 8.90
C ARG A 54 -8.74 12.67 8.83
N ARG A 55 -9.16 13.71 9.55
CA ARG A 55 -8.34 14.90 9.81
C ARG A 55 -7.18 14.60 10.75
N GLU A 56 -7.31 13.55 11.56
CA GLU A 56 -6.34 13.16 12.57
C GLU A 56 -5.86 11.73 12.32
N ALA A 57 -4.53 11.55 12.38
CA ALA A 57 -3.86 10.27 12.20
C ALA A 57 -3.04 9.95 13.46
N PRO A 58 -3.71 9.59 14.58
CA PRO A 58 -3.06 9.34 15.87
C PRO A 58 -2.00 8.23 15.76
N GLU A 59 -2.18 7.26 14.86
CA GLU A 59 -1.21 6.21 14.59
C GLU A 59 0.15 6.73 14.10
N LEU A 60 0.19 7.88 13.42
CA LEU A 60 1.43 8.50 12.97
C LEU A 60 2.17 9.17 14.14
N GLN A 61 1.42 9.75 15.07
CA GLN A 61 1.99 10.32 16.30
C GLN A 61 2.54 9.21 17.20
N GLU A 62 1.80 8.11 17.34
CA GLU A 62 2.28 6.93 18.04
C GLU A 62 3.54 6.37 17.39
N ALA A 63 3.58 6.25 16.06
CA ALA A 63 4.76 5.80 15.33
C ALA A 63 5.99 6.66 15.61
N VAL A 64 5.84 7.99 15.63
CA VAL A 64 6.92 8.91 16.00
C VAL A 64 7.36 8.70 17.46
N ALA A 65 6.42 8.56 18.40
CA ALA A 65 6.74 8.31 19.80
C ALA A 65 7.47 6.97 20.01
N ARG A 66 7.11 5.91 19.26
CA ARG A 66 7.83 4.62 19.31
C ARG A 66 9.25 4.75 18.75
N LEU A 67 9.44 5.51 17.67
CA LEU A 67 10.77 5.80 17.13
C LEU A 67 11.63 6.56 18.15
N ASP A 68 11.05 7.54 18.86
CA ASP A 68 11.74 8.28 19.91
C ASP A 68 12.12 7.40 21.11
N ALA A 69 11.31 6.39 21.42
CA ALA A 69 11.63 5.37 22.41
C ALA A 69 12.72 4.37 21.94
N GLY A 70 13.27 4.54 20.73
CA GLY A 70 14.30 3.67 20.16
C GLY A 70 13.77 2.35 19.59
N GLU A 71 12.45 2.22 19.41
CA GLU A 71 11.84 1.05 18.79
C GLU A 71 12.09 1.01 17.27
N CYS A 72 12.03 -0.18 16.68
CA CYS A 72 12.18 -0.37 15.24
C CYS A 72 10.82 -0.52 14.58
N LEU A 73 10.41 0.47 13.79
CA LEU A 73 9.11 0.50 13.14
C LEU A 73 9.12 -0.28 11.82
N VAL A 74 8.14 -1.16 11.61
CA VAL A 74 7.90 -1.84 10.33
C VAL A 74 6.67 -1.23 9.67
N ILE A 75 6.88 -0.65 8.49
CA ILE A 75 5.82 -0.06 7.68
C ILE A 75 5.79 -0.74 6.32
N PHE A 76 4.56 -1.05 5.88
CA PHE A 76 4.20 -1.39 4.52
C PHE A 76 3.55 -0.17 3.86
N PRO A 77 4.32 0.72 3.22
CA PRO A 77 3.84 2.04 2.84
C PRO A 77 2.78 2.02 1.74
N GLU A 78 2.51 0.88 1.10
CA GLU A 78 1.38 0.69 0.18
C GLU A 78 0.01 0.86 0.85
N GLY A 79 -0.07 0.57 2.15
CA GLY A 79 -1.30 0.62 2.96
C GLY A 79 -2.30 -0.51 2.70
N ARG A 80 -2.00 -1.40 1.75
CA ARG A 80 -2.82 -2.57 1.41
C ARG A 80 -1.94 -3.68 0.86
N LEU A 81 -2.45 -4.89 0.85
CA LEU A 81 -1.83 -6.00 0.14
C LEU A 81 -1.90 -5.78 -1.37
N ARG A 82 -0.87 -6.26 -2.08
CA ARG A 82 -0.87 -6.45 -3.53
C ARG A 82 -2.16 -7.14 -3.96
N ARG A 83 -2.77 -6.64 -5.05
CA ARG A 83 -3.99 -7.22 -5.65
C ARG A 83 -3.81 -7.64 -7.10
N ASP A 84 -2.72 -7.22 -7.74
CA ASP A 84 -2.46 -7.42 -9.15
C ASP A 84 -1.08 -8.06 -9.34
N GLU A 85 -1.03 -9.13 -10.13
CA GLU A 85 0.19 -9.84 -10.47
C GLU A 85 1.11 -9.00 -11.36
N ASN A 86 0.58 -8.10 -12.18
CA ASN A 86 1.38 -7.21 -13.02
C ASN A 86 1.93 -6.00 -12.25
N ARG A 87 1.42 -5.76 -11.04
CA ARG A 87 1.82 -4.64 -10.19
C ARG A 87 2.39 -5.14 -8.85
N PRO A 88 3.68 -5.47 -8.79
CA PRO A 88 4.32 -6.04 -7.61
C PRO A 88 4.54 -5.05 -6.48
N LEU A 89 4.48 -3.74 -6.77
CA LEU A 89 4.55 -2.67 -5.78
C LEU A 89 3.51 -1.59 -6.11
N SER A 90 2.68 -1.26 -5.14
CA SER A 90 1.75 -0.12 -5.20
C SER A 90 2.46 1.18 -4.80
N PRO A 91 1.91 2.34 -5.18
CA PRO A 91 2.47 3.62 -4.76
C PRO A 91 2.38 3.76 -3.26
N PHE A 92 3.39 4.36 -2.67
CA PHE A 92 3.46 4.59 -1.24
C PHE A 92 2.47 5.68 -0.83
N GLN A 93 1.92 5.52 0.36
CA GLN A 93 1.01 6.47 0.98
C GLN A 93 1.79 7.58 1.68
N ARG A 94 1.11 8.70 1.96
CA ARG A 94 1.72 9.89 2.58
C ARG A 94 2.24 9.65 4.00
N GLY A 95 1.73 8.66 4.73
CA GLY A 95 2.06 8.43 6.15
C GLY A 95 3.55 8.28 6.45
N ILE A 96 4.31 7.58 5.58
CA ILE A 96 5.76 7.42 5.77
C ILE A 96 6.51 8.76 5.69
N TRP A 97 6.09 9.64 4.80
CA TRP A 97 6.67 10.98 4.69
C TRP A 97 6.37 11.82 5.94
N VAL A 98 5.16 11.75 6.49
CA VAL A 98 4.80 12.49 7.72
C VAL A 98 5.70 12.07 8.90
N ILE A 99 5.96 10.77 9.05
CA ILE A 99 6.84 10.25 10.11
C ILE A 99 8.28 10.76 9.91
N LEU A 100 8.81 10.68 8.68
CA LEU A 100 10.16 11.11 8.36
C LEU A 100 10.34 12.63 8.44
N GLN A 101 9.31 13.41 8.13
CA GLN A 101 9.34 14.86 8.29
C GLN A 101 9.53 15.25 9.76
N GLN A 102 8.91 14.50 10.69
CA GLN A 102 9.07 14.74 12.12
C GLN A 102 10.41 14.19 12.64
N ARG A 103 10.91 13.10 12.06
CA ARG A 103 12.18 12.46 12.46
C ARG A 103 13.09 12.24 11.24
N PRO A 104 13.67 13.31 10.68
CA PRO A 104 14.47 13.23 9.45
C PRO A 104 15.77 12.43 9.61
N GLN A 105 16.24 12.30 10.85
CA GLN A 105 17.46 11.55 11.16
C GLN A 105 17.24 10.04 11.24
N THR A 106 15.98 9.57 11.21
CA THR A 106 15.65 8.15 11.29
C THR A 106 16.16 7.41 10.05
N PRO A 107 17.06 6.42 10.21
CA PRO A 107 17.51 5.62 9.08
C PRO A 107 16.37 4.72 8.59
N VAL A 108 16.19 4.71 7.29
CA VAL A 108 15.20 3.91 6.58
C VAL A 108 15.90 2.72 5.94
N VAL A 109 15.47 1.52 6.29
CA VAL A 109 15.97 0.28 5.71
C VAL A 109 14.94 -0.24 4.70
N PRO A 110 15.21 -0.19 3.39
CA PRO A 110 14.34 -0.81 2.39
C PRO A 110 14.50 -2.32 2.45
N CYS A 111 13.40 -3.05 2.32
CA CYS A 111 13.39 -4.50 2.23
C CYS A 111 12.49 -4.95 1.07
N TRP A 112 12.82 -6.08 0.48
CA TRP A 112 11.98 -6.78 -0.49
C TRP A 112 11.68 -8.20 0.01
N ILE A 113 10.44 -8.62 -0.09
CA ILE A 113 9.97 -9.96 0.23
C ILE A 113 9.44 -10.57 -1.05
N GLU A 114 10.05 -11.67 -1.48
CA GLU A 114 9.73 -12.41 -2.70
C GLU A 114 9.28 -13.84 -2.39
N GLY A 115 8.46 -14.39 -3.27
CA GLY A 115 7.93 -15.74 -3.13
C GLY A 115 6.67 -15.83 -2.28
N ASN A 116 6.25 -14.75 -1.59
CA ASN A 116 5.01 -14.68 -0.80
C ASN A 116 3.73 -14.57 -1.64
N TRP A 117 3.80 -14.01 -2.86
CA TRP A 117 2.66 -13.91 -3.77
C TRP A 117 2.20 -15.28 -4.27
N GLY A 118 0.90 -15.57 -4.16
CA GLY A 118 0.35 -16.90 -4.45
C GLY A 118 0.27 -17.83 -3.24
N SER A 119 0.78 -17.43 -2.08
CA SER A 119 0.58 -18.17 -0.83
C SER A 119 -0.88 -18.16 -0.39
N PHE A 120 -1.23 -19.08 0.51
CA PHE A 120 -2.56 -19.15 1.14
C PHE A 120 -3.01 -17.78 1.70
N PHE A 121 -2.07 -16.96 2.17
CA PHE A 121 -2.29 -15.66 2.80
C PHE A 121 -2.23 -14.44 1.85
N SER A 122 -2.15 -14.67 0.54
CA SER A 122 -2.11 -13.62 -0.49
C SER A 122 -3.45 -13.41 -1.19
N TRP A 123 -3.58 -12.31 -1.93
CA TRP A 123 -4.77 -11.99 -2.74
C TRP A 123 -4.78 -12.67 -4.13
N LYS A 124 -3.78 -13.51 -4.44
CA LYS A 124 -3.79 -14.27 -5.71
C LYS A 124 -5.01 -15.19 -5.73
N ASN A 125 -5.74 -15.22 -6.83
CA ASN A 125 -6.98 -16.01 -7.00
C ASN A 125 -8.09 -15.67 -5.98
N GLY A 126 -8.11 -14.45 -5.44
CA GLY A 126 -9.13 -13.97 -4.50
C GLY A 126 -8.59 -13.74 -3.09
N PRO A 127 -9.46 -13.49 -2.10
CA PRO A 127 -9.06 -13.08 -0.76
C PRO A 127 -8.07 -14.04 -0.08
N PRO A 128 -7.25 -13.55 0.88
CA PRO A 128 -6.44 -14.41 1.73
C PRO A 128 -7.27 -15.50 2.40
N MET A 129 -6.67 -16.67 2.57
CA MET A 129 -7.28 -17.91 3.09
C MET A 129 -8.42 -18.49 2.24
N LYS A 130 -8.68 -17.96 1.04
CA LYS A 130 -9.70 -18.48 0.12
C LYS A 130 -9.08 -18.93 -1.20
N ASN A 131 -9.67 -19.96 -1.82
CA ASN A 131 -9.38 -20.44 -3.17
C ASN A 131 -7.92 -20.90 -3.42
N LYS A 132 -7.21 -21.26 -2.35
CA LYS A 132 -5.79 -21.67 -2.39
C LYS A 132 -5.59 -22.80 -1.39
N SER A 133 -4.73 -23.76 -1.73
CA SER A 133 -4.29 -24.78 -0.77
C SER A 133 -3.19 -24.22 0.12
N PHE A 134 -3.07 -24.77 1.33
CA PHE A 134 -2.00 -24.40 2.24
C PHE A 134 -0.65 -24.90 1.75
N ASP A 135 0.38 -24.06 1.86
CA ASP A 135 1.69 -24.25 1.25
C ASP A 135 2.81 -24.29 2.30
N TRP A 136 3.03 -25.47 2.86
CA TRP A 136 3.97 -25.72 3.98
C TRP A 136 5.45 -25.46 3.66
N CYS A 137 5.87 -25.65 2.40
CA CYS A 137 7.29 -25.63 2.00
C CYS A 137 7.62 -24.50 1.02
N ARG A 138 6.84 -23.42 1.01
CA ARG A 138 7.10 -22.29 0.11
C ARG A 138 8.40 -21.60 0.49
N GLN A 139 9.29 -21.46 -0.50
CA GLN A 139 10.51 -20.68 -0.34
C GLN A 139 10.16 -19.19 -0.32
N ILE A 140 10.59 -18.51 0.75
CA ILE A 140 10.45 -17.06 0.92
C ILE A 140 11.83 -16.45 0.97
N THR A 141 12.08 -15.46 0.12
CA THR A 141 13.34 -14.73 0.08
C THR A 141 13.12 -13.31 0.58
N VAL A 142 13.93 -12.89 1.55
CA VAL A 142 13.94 -11.52 2.05
C VAL A 142 15.27 -10.88 1.72
N VAL A 143 15.23 -9.75 1.01
CA VAL A 143 16.39 -8.93 0.71
C VAL A 143 16.31 -7.66 1.53
N ILE A 144 17.39 -7.37 2.24
CA ILE A 144 17.53 -6.18 3.06
C ILE A 144 18.53 -5.26 2.36
N GLY A 145 18.13 -4.03 2.11
CA GLY A 145 19.01 -3.01 1.57
C GLY A 145 19.79 -2.27 2.66
N GLU A 146 20.73 -1.44 2.23
CA GLU A 146 21.50 -0.61 3.13
C GLU A 146 20.61 0.43 3.85
N PRO A 147 20.85 0.71 5.13
CA PRO A 147 20.19 1.80 5.83
C PRO A 147 20.52 3.14 5.17
N THR A 148 19.49 3.90 4.80
CA THR A 148 19.65 5.22 4.17
C THR A 148 18.82 6.26 4.90
N ARG A 149 19.36 7.48 5.03
CA ARG A 149 18.56 8.64 5.46
C ARG A 149 18.04 9.33 4.21
N VAL A 150 16.82 9.82 4.26
CA VAL A 150 16.26 10.60 3.15
C VAL A 150 16.91 11.98 3.15
N PRO A 151 17.56 12.41 2.05
CA PRO A 151 18.14 13.74 1.96
C PRO A 151 17.09 14.84 2.19
N ALA A 152 17.51 15.96 2.79
CA ALA A 152 16.58 17.03 3.19
C ALA A 152 15.86 17.64 1.98
N GLU A 153 16.54 17.76 0.83
CA GLU A 153 15.96 18.26 -0.41
C GLU A 153 14.84 17.34 -0.95
N ILE A 154 15.00 16.03 -0.81
CA ILE A 154 13.98 15.04 -1.21
C ILE A 154 12.83 15.04 -0.18
N LEU A 155 13.16 15.18 1.11
CA LEU A 155 12.20 15.18 2.21
C LEU A 155 11.25 16.39 2.18
N ALA A 156 11.68 17.50 1.55
CA ALA A 156 10.87 18.71 1.40
C ALA A 156 9.58 18.47 0.59
N ASP A 157 9.59 17.54 -0.37
CA ASP A 157 8.40 17.15 -1.14
C ASP A 157 7.96 15.71 -0.83
N HIS A 158 6.71 15.59 -0.40
CA HIS A 158 6.09 14.30 -0.11
C HIS A 158 5.98 13.37 -1.33
N ARG A 159 5.91 13.89 -2.56
CA ARG A 159 5.88 13.06 -3.77
C ARG A 159 7.27 12.55 -4.09
N ALA A 160 8.27 13.44 -4.12
CA ALA A 160 9.67 13.07 -4.30
C ALA A 160 10.14 12.04 -3.26
N THR A 161 9.84 12.25 -1.99
CA THR A 161 10.18 11.28 -0.90
C THR A 161 9.61 9.91 -1.18
N ARG A 162 8.32 9.82 -1.53
CA ARG A 162 7.67 8.52 -1.77
C ARG A 162 8.27 7.81 -2.97
N ARG A 163 8.49 8.52 -4.08
CA ARG A 163 9.16 7.97 -5.27
C ARG A 163 10.57 7.48 -4.98
N TYR A 164 11.35 8.25 -4.21
CA TYR A 164 12.69 7.87 -3.78
C TYR A 164 12.67 6.55 -2.99
N LEU A 165 11.77 6.45 -2.03
CA LEU A 165 11.62 5.24 -1.21
C LEU A 165 11.09 4.04 -2.01
N GLU A 166 10.17 4.27 -2.96
CA GLU A 166 9.68 3.25 -3.89
C GLU A 166 10.83 2.68 -4.73
N GLN A 167 11.65 3.55 -5.31
CA GLN A 167 12.83 3.15 -6.09
C GLN A 167 13.84 2.37 -5.25
N ALA A 168 14.06 2.78 -4.00
CA ALA A 168 14.94 2.05 -3.09
C ALA A 168 14.47 0.61 -2.89
N VAL A 169 13.17 0.39 -2.67
CA VAL A 169 12.57 -0.95 -2.53
C VAL A 169 12.59 -1.72 -3.85
N LEU A 170 12.26 -1.09 -4.97
CA LEU A 170 12.29 -1.73 -6.30
C LEU A 170 13.70 -2.17 -6.72
N SER A 171 14.73 -1.40 -6.36
CA SER A 171 16.12 -1.75 -6.67
C SER A 171 16.53 -3.09 -6.06
N LEU A 172 15.97 -3.45 -4.89
CA LEU A 172 16.25 -4.73 -4.23
C LEU A 172 15.63 -5.91 -4.98
N ARG A 173 14.47 -5.69 -5.61
CA ARG A 173 13.86 -6.70 -6.48
C ARG A 173 14.70 -6.94 -7.73
N CYS A 174 15.17 -5.87 -8.37
CA CYS A 174 16.04 -6.00 -9.55
C CYS A 174 17.31 -6.81 -9.24
N LYS A 175 17.89 -6.63 -8.04
CA LYS A 175 19.01 -7.45 -7.54
C LYS A 175 18.69 -8.94 -7.42
N LEU A 176 17.44 -9.30 -7.09
CA LEU A 176 16.99 -10.71 -7.06
C LEU A 176 16.85 -11.30 -8.45
N ASP A 177 16.31 -10.52 -9.39
CA ASP A 177 16.08 -10.95 -10.78
C ASP A 177 17.39 -11.00 -11.60
N GLY A 178 18.56 -10.78 -10.97
CA GLY A 178 19.87 -10.70 -11.64
C GLY A 178 20.04 -9.47 -12.55
N SER A 179 19.05 -8.58 -12.56
CA SER A 179 19.07 -7.33 -13.32
C SER A 179 19.68 -6.25 -12.43
N GLY A 180 21.00 -6.07 -12.47
CA GLY A 180 21.71 -5.12 -11.60
C GLY A 180 21.22 -3.67 -11.75
N ALA A 181 20.24 -3.26 -10.95
CA ALA A 181 19.91 -1.85 -10.74
C ALA A 181 20.71 -1.35 -9.53
N ALA A 182 21.60 -0.39 -9.77
CA ALA A 182 22.33 0.29 -8.73
C ALA A 182 21.36 0.94 -7.74
N THR A 183 21.67 0.84 -6.45
CA THR A 183 20.98 1.59 -5.39
C THR A 183 21.06 3.09 -5.75
N PRO A 184 19.96 3.86 -5.72
CA PRO A 184 20.04 5.28 -6.06
C PRO A 184 20.97 5.99 -5.07
N ASN A 185 22.08 6.50 -5.57
CA ASN A 185 23.01 7.37 -4.85
C ASN A 185 22.38 8.77 -4.75
N ALA A 186 22.51 9.43 -3.60
CA ALA A 186 22.09 10.81 -3.39
C ALA A 186 22.71 11.82 -4.38
N ASN A 187 23.77 11.44 -5.11
CA ASN A 187 24.46 12.30 -6.09
C ASN A 187 24.05 12.07 -7.56
N THR A 188 23.05 11.24 -7.87
CA THR A 188 22.58 11.09 -9.25
C THR A 188 21.55 12.18 -9.57
N PRO A 189 21.77 13.05 -10.59
CA PRO A 189 20.79 14.05 -10.97
C PRO A 189 19.48 13.35 -11.39
N MET A 190 18.40 13.62 -10.67
CA MET A 190 17.07 13.16 -11.04
C MET A 190 16.59 14.01 -12.22
N THR A 191 16.77 13.55 -13.45
CA THR A 191 16.11 14.16 -14.60
C THR A 191 14.63 13.83 -14.48
N LEU A 192 13.82 14.83 -14.12
CA LEU A 192 12.36 14.73 -14.11
C LEU A 192 11.90 14.47 -15.55
N PRO A 193 11.13 13.40 -15.83
CA PRO A 193 10.42 13.30 -17.10
C PRO A 193 9.35 14.40 -17.14
N ASP A 194 9.32 15.19 -18.21
CA ASP A 194 8.35 16.26 -18.44
C ASP A 194 6.91 15.75 -18.31
N ASP A 195 6.11 16.49 -17.53
CA ASP A 195 4.70 16.25 -17.16
C ASP A 195 3.69 16.40 -18.34
N ALA A 196 4.07 16.09 -19.58
CA ALA A 196 3.21 16.31 -20.75
C ALA A 196 2.14 15.22 -20.99
N ALA A 197 2.18 14.08 -20.29
CA ALA A 197 1.33 12.93 -20.64
C ALA A 197 0.16 12.63 -19.68
N THR A 198 -0.05 13.39 -18.60
CA THR A 198 -1.09 13.05 -17.58
C THR A 198 -2.36 13.93 -17.63
N ASN A 199 -2.41 14.98 -18.45
CA ASN A 199 -3.60 15.86 -18.52
C ASN A 199 -4.66 15.47 -19.57
N ALA A 200 -4.61 14.28 -20.17
CA ALA A 200 -5.58 13.87 -21.20
C ALA A 200 -6.79 13.05 -20.69
N LEU A 201 -7.01 12.92 -19.38
CA LEU A 201 -8.10 12.08 -18.85
C LEU A 201 -9.08 12.77 -17.87
N THR A 202 -9.09 14.10 -17.85
CA THR A 202 -10.08 14.89 -17.08
C THR A 202 -10.70 15.97 -17.96
N ASP A 203 -11.36 15.55 -19.05
CA ASP A 203 -12.42 16.37 -19.65
C ASP A 203 -13.36 15.48 -20.46
N ARG A 204 -14.36 14.93 -19.79
CA ARG A 204 -15.55 14.35 -20.42
C ARG A 204 -16.77 15.09 -19.87
N PRO A 205 -17.58 15.75 -20.72
CA PRO A 205 -18.76 16.47 -20.27
C PRO A 205 -19.83 15.51 -19.75
N LEU A 206 -20.50 15.92 -18.67
CA LEU A 206 -21.68 15.27 -18.09
C LEU A 206 -22.74 15.06 -19.18
N HIS A 207 -23.07 13.79 -19.46
CA HIS A 207 -24.12 13.43 -20.40
C HIS A 207 -25.48 13.82 -19.83
N ARG A 208 -26.20 14.63 -20.62
CA ARG A 208 -27.59 15.07 -20.41
C ARG A 208 -28.54 13.88 -20.29
N THR A 209 -29.51 14.02 -19.37
CA THR A 209 -30.73 13.21 -19.30
C THR A 209 -31.58 13.39 -20.57
N PRO A 210 -32.21 12.34 -21.13
CA PRO A 210 -33.16 12.46 -22.21
C PRO A 210 -34.57 12.87 -21.72
N PRO A 211 -35.41 13.48 -22.57
CA PRO A 211 -36.69 14.05 -22.18
C PRO A 211 -37.79 12.99 -21.97
N SER A 212 -38.72 13.34 -21.09
CA SER A 212 -39.99 12.65 -20.78
C SER A 212 -40.92 12.60 -21.99
N ASN A 213 -41.31 11.40 -22.42
CA ASN A 213 -42.42 11.22 -23.37
C ASN A 213 -43.74 11.20 -22.59
N THR A 214 -44.54 12.24 -22.80
CA THR A 214 -45.96 12.31 -22.46
C THR A 214 -46.77 11.61 -23.55
N SER A 215 -47.52 10.56 -23.21
CA SER A 215 -48.62 10.05 -24.03
C SER A 215 -49.90 10.10 -23.21
N SER A 216 -50.73 11.10 -23.50
CA SER A 216 -52.16 11.15 -23.14
C SER A 216 -52.97 10.29 -24.13
N PRO A 217 -54.18 9.83 -23.75
CA PRO A 217 -54.91 8.78 -24.46
C PRO A 217 -55.74 9.34 -25.63
N PRO A 218 -56.23 8.50 -26.56
CA PRO A 218 -57.26 8.91 -27.50
C PRO A 218 -58.66 8.68 -26.92
N ASP A 219 -59.41 9.75 -26.76
CA ASP A 219 -60.88 9.74 -26.79
C ASP A 219 -61.32 9.92 -28.25
N ASP A 220 -62.20 9.05 -28.76
CA ASP A 220 -63.61 9.39 -29.01
C ASP A 220 -64.27 8.69 -30.24
N VAL A 221 -65.55 8.37 -30.03
CA VAL A 221 -66.72 8.14 -30.90
C VAL A 221 -66.86 6.94 -31.87
N SER A 222 -67.94 6.18 -31.57
CA SER A 222 -68.94 5.56 -32.46
C SER A 222 -68.57 4.26 -33.18
N ARG A 223 -69.45 3.25 -33.32
CA ARG A 223 -70.90 3.30 -33.60
C ARG A 223 -71.47 1.88 -33.47
N ASP A 224 -72.75 1.78 -33.07
CA ASP A 224 -73.77 0.78 -33.42
C ASP A 224 -73.52 -0.73 -33.18
N ALA A 225 -74.46 -1.63 -32.92
CA ALA A 225 -75.87 -1.67 -32.53
C ALA A 225 -76.27 -3.17 -32.69
N ARG A 226 -77.25 -3.65 -31.91
CA ARG A 226 -78.03 -4.91 -32.13
C ARG A 226 -77.27 -6.22 -31.85
N ASP A 227 -77.82 -7.26 -31.26
CA ASP A 227 -79.10 -7.60 -30.63
C ASP A 227 -78.78 -8.69 -29.58
#